data_AF-A0A963TWB5-F1
#
_entry.id   AF-A0A963TWB5-F1
#
_cell.length_a   1.000
_cell.length_b   1.000
_cell.length_c   1.000
_cell.angle_alpha   90.00
_cell.angle_beta   90.00
_cell.angle_gamma   90.00
#
_symmetry.space_group_name_H-M   'P 1'
#
loop_
_entity.id
_entity.type
_entity.pdbx_description
1 polymer ?
#
loop_
_entity_poly.entity_id
_entity_poly.type
_entity_poly.pdbx_seq_one_letter_code
_entity_poly.pdbx_strand_id
1 'polypeptide(L)'
;PARAGTPADILVVGQTAEPKSLDPHTVTSTNDFRILVNIYDGLVRFKPGTLAVGPALARSWDISPDGRTYTFHLREGVRFHDGTPFDAEAVKFNFDRMLRKDHPFHDTGPFPLAFFFQAIKAVEVVDPRTVRFRLDEPYAPLLSNLAYPTGLMVSPAAVREYGKEYGRHPVGTGP
;
A
#
# COMPACT_ATOMS: atom_id res chain seq x y z
N PRO A 1 32.34 -12.05 -28.14
CA PRO A 1 31.56 -10.81 -27.92
C PRO A 1 31.80 -10.26 -26.50
N ALA A 2 32.39 -9.06 -26.38
CA ALA A 2 32.52 -8.38 -25.10
C ALA A 2 31.12 -8.00 -24.60
N ARG A 3 30.70 -8.52 -23.44
CA ARG A 3 29.51 -8.00 -22.76
C ARG A 3 29.85 -6.59 -22.30
N ALA A 4 29.17 -5.59 -22.84
CA ALA A 4 29.21 -4.25 -22.26
C ALA A 4 28.87 -4.38 -20.76
N GLY A 5 29.78 -3.92 -19.89
CA GLY A 5 29.56 -3.96 -18.46
C GLY A 5 28.34 -3.11 -18.11
N THR A 6 27.53 -3.59 -17.17
CA THR A 6 26.43 -2.80 -16.62
C THR A 6 26.99 -1.49 -16.07
N PRO A 7 26.46 -0.31 -16.47
CA PRO A 7 26.84 0.98 -15.91
C PRO A 7 26.78 0.99 -14.38
N ALA A 8 27.61 1.81 -13.73
CA ALA A 8 27.76 1.79 -12.27
C ALA A 8 26.49 2.21 -11.51
N ASP A 9 25.59 2.94 -12.15
CA ASP A 9 24.29 3.41 -11.67
C ASP A 9 23.14 2.47 -12.04
N ILE A 10 23.41 1.36 -12.72
CA ILE A 10 22.40 0.39 -13.15
C ILE A 10 22.54 -0.90 -12.34
N LEU A 11 21.48 -1.25 -11.63
CA LEU A 11 21.32 -2.59 -11.03
C LEU A 11 20.44 -3.45 -11.95
N VAL A 12 21.01 -4.54 -12.49
CA VAL A 12 20.25 -5.53 -13.27
C VAL A 12 19.87 -6.70 -12.36
N VAL A 13 18.57 -6.88 -12.15
CA VAL A 13 18.02 -8.00 -11.36
C VAL A 13 17.23 -8.92 -12.29
N GLY A 14 17.64 -10.19 -12.38
CA GLY A 14 16.90 -11.21 -13.12
C GLY A 14 15.64 -11.64 -12.37
N GLN A 15 14.49 -11.55 -13.03
CA GLN A 15 13.21 -12.03 -12.49
C GLN A 15 12.87 -13.41 -13.06
N THR A 16 12.13 -14.20 -12.29
CA THR A 16 11.75 -15.56 -12.69
C THR A 16 10.54 -15.60 -13.63
N ALA A 17 9.74 -14.54 -13.64
CA ALA A 17 8.54 -14.39 -14.47
C ALA A 17 8.19 -12.91 -14.67
N GLU A 18 7.39 -12.62 -15.70
CA GLU A 18 6.75 -11.33 -15.89
C GLU A 18 5.65 -11.10 -14.84
N PRO A 19 5.50 -9.88 -14.28
CA PRO A 19 4.44 -9.62 -13.33
C PRO A 19 3.07 -9.62 -13.98
N LYS A 20 2.08 -10.20 -13.30
CA LYS A 20 0.70 -10.24 -13.80
C LYS A 20 0.01 -8.87 -13.77
N SER A 21 0.37 -8.06 -12.80
CA SER A 21 -0.16 -6.71 -12.54
C SER A 21 0.82 -5.99 -11.61
N LEU A 22 0.91 -4.67 -11.73
CA LEU A 22 1.64 -3.80 -10.82
C LEU A 22 0.72 -3.04 -9.86
N ASP A 23 -0.53 -3.49 -9.70
CA ASP A 23 -1.41 -3.07 -8.60
C ASP A 23 -1.16 -3.99 -7.39
N PRO A 24 -0.61 -3.48 -6.27
CA PRO A 24 -0.30 -4.28 -5.10
C PRO A 24 -1.53 -4.94 -4.47
N HIS A 25 -2.73 -4.42 -4.72
CA HIS A 25 -3.96 -4.98 -4.16
C HIS A 25 -4.51 -6.18 -4.96
N THR A 26 -4.02 -6.42 -6.19
CA THR A 26 -4.58 -7.47 -7.08
C THR A 26 -3.66 -8.69 -7.29
N VAL A 27 -2.42 -8.63 -6.82
CA VAL A 27 -1.44 -9.72 -6.95
C VAL A 27 -1.22 -10.48 -5.64
N THR A 28 -0.69 -11.70 -5.76
CA THR A 28 -0.39 -12.59 -4.63
C THR A 28 1.02 -13.19 -4.69
N SER A 29 1.78 -12.94 -5.76
CA SER A 29 3.04 -13.63 -6.00
C SER A 29 4.24 -12.86 -5.44
N THR A 30 5.18 -13.58 -4.84
CA THR A 30 6.44 -13.00 -4.32
C THR A 30 7.29 -12.36 -5.43
N ASN A 31 7.17 -12.84 -6.67
CA ASN A 31 7.85 -12.25 -7.82
C ASN A 31 7.39 -10.80 -8.04
N ASP A 32 6.07 -10.57 -8.00
CA ASP A 32 5.48 -9.24 -8.18
C ASP A 32 5.83 -8.34 -6.99
N PHE A 33 5.76 -8.87 -5.77
CA PHE A 33 6.07 -8.11 -4.56
C PHE A 33 7.48 -7.53 -4.54
N ARG A 34 8.48 -8.24 -5.08
CA ARG A 34 9.86 -7.73 -5.20
C ARG A 34 9.97 -6.51 -6.11
N ILE A 35 9.06 -6.37 -7.08
CA ILE A 35 8.99 -5.20 -7.96
C ILE A 35 8.24 -4.08 -7.24
N LEU A 36 7.07 -4.39 -6.68
CA LEU A 36 6.16 -3.42 -6.07
C LEU A 36 6.78 -2.62 -4.92
N VAL A 37 7.62 -3.23 -4.08
CA VAL A 37 8.28 -2.53 -2.96
C VAL A 37 9.28 -1.45 -3.41
N ASN A 38 9.63 -1.39 -4.70
CA ASN A 38 10.43 -0.30 -5.26
C ASN A 38 9.55 0.81 -5.86
N ILE A 39 8.23 0.60 -5.97
CA ILE A 39 7.29 1.57 -6.57
C ILE A 39 6.41 2.21 -5.48
N TYR A 40 6.07 1.47 -4.43
CA TYR A 40 5.09 1.87 -3.43
C TYR A 40 5.65 1.78 -2.01
N ASP A 41 5.14 2.63 -1.12
CA ASP A 41 5.28 2.48 0.34
C ASP A 41 3.93 2.17 1.00
N GLY A 42 3.98 1.54 2.17
CA GLY A 42 2.83 1.34 3.05
C GLY A 42 2.78 2.37 4.18
N LEU A 43 1.71 2.34 4.98
CA LEU A 43 1.64 3.13 6.22
C LEU A 43 2.78 2.76 7.19
N VAL A 44 3.07 1.47 7.25
CA VAL A 44 4.13 0.87 8.05
C VAL A 44 4.91 -0.10 7.17
N ARG A 45 6.09 -0.53 7.63
CA ARG A 45 6.93 -1.52 6.93
C ARG A 45 7.65 -2.41 7.92
N PHE A 46 8.10 -3.57 7.47
CA PHE A 46 9.06 -4.36 8.23
C PHE A 46 10.43 -3.67 8.25
N LYS A 47 11.08 -3.63 9.42
CA LYS A 47 12.45 -3.11 9.53
C LYS A 47 13.40 -4.07 8.80
N PRO A 48 14.40 -3.55 8.06
CA PRO A 48 15.32 -4.38 7.29
C PRO A 48 15.91 -5.54 8.10
N GLY A 49 15.83 -6.76 7.55
CA GLY A 49 16.36 -7.97 8.18
C GLY A 49 15.54 -8.51 9.35
N THR A 50 14.34 -7.99 9.62
CA THR A 50 13.51 -8.41 10.76
C THR A 50 12.03 -8.52 10.38
N LEU A 51 11.23 -9.11 11.27
CA LEU A 51 9.75 -9.07 11.21
C LEU A 51 9.14 -7.97 12.10
N ALA A 52 9.97 -7.07 12.64
CA ALA A 52 9.48 -5.98 13.47
C ALA A 52 8.87 -4.89 12.59
N VAL A 53 7.63 -4.50 12.87
CA VAL A 53 6.95 -3.41 12.18
C VAL A 53 7.53 -2.06 12.63
N GLY A 54 7.71 -1.13 11.69
CA GLY A 54 8.21 0.22 11.93
C GLY A 54 7.57 1.26 11.01
N PRO A 55 7.86 2.56 11.24
CA PRO A 55 7.31 3.66 10.45
C PRO A 55 7.68 3.59 8.96
N ALA A 56 6.73 3.96 8.11
CA ALA A 56 6.90 4.23 6.68
C ALA A 56 6.17 5.54 6.34
N LEU A 57 5.06 5.50 5.60
CA LEU A 57 4.26 6.70 5.31
C LEU A 57 3.59 7.29 6.56
N ALA A 58 3.28 6.47 7.55
CA ALA A 58 2.95 6.93 8.90
C ALA A 58 4.23 7.11 9.72
N ARG A 59 4.38 8.26 10.38
CA ARG A 59 5.51 8.54 11.30
C ARG A 59 5.33 7.84 12.65
N SER A 60 4.09 7.65 13.07
CA SER A 60 3.69 6.98 14.31
C SER A 60 2.24 6.52 14.23
N TRP A 61 1.82 5.70 15.20
CA TRP A 61 0.43 5.32 15.39
C TRP A 61 0.12 5.05 16.86
N ASP A 62 -1.12 5.28 17.23
CA ASP A 62 -1.66 5.00 18.56
C ASP A 62 -2.68 3.87 18.46
N ILE A 63 -2.69 2.97 19.46
CA ILE A 63 -3.68 1.89 19.59
C ILE A 63 -4.48 2.16 20.85
N SER A 64 -5.81 2.16 20.74
CA SER A 64 -6.69 2.32 21.91
C SER A 64 -6.51 1.17 22.91
N PRO A 65 -6.82 1.37 24.21
CA PRO A 65 -6.69 0.32 25.23
C PRO A 65 -7.50 -0.94 24.94
N ASP A 66 -8.62 -0.82 24.22
CA ASP A 66 -9.46 -1.95 23.80
C ASP A 66 -8.96 -2.65 22.53
N GLY A 67 -7.89 -2.15 21.88
CA GLY A 67 -7.31 -2.72 20.67
C GLY A 67 -8.15 -2.57 19.41
N ARG A 68 -9.21 -1.74 19.43
CA ARG A 68 -10.17 -1.61 18.30
C ARG A 68 -10.00 -0.33 17.47
N THR A 69 -9.17 0.60 17.91
CA THR A 69 -8.93 1.86 17.22
C THR A 69 -7.44 2.06 17.00
N TYR A 70 -7.04 2.23 15.73
CA TYR A 70 -5.68 2.56 15.34
C TYR A 70 -5.69 3.95 14.72
N THR A 71 -4.93 4.88 15.27
CA THR A 71 -4.81 6.25 14.74
C THR A 71 -3.41 6.41 14.17
N PHE A 72 -3.30 6.59 12.86
CA PHE A 72 -2.03 6.78 12.16
C PHE A 72 -1.77 8.27 11.91
N HIS A 73 -0.55 8.70 12.21
CA HIS A 73 -0.08 10.06 11.95
C HIS A 73 0.82 10.02 10.71
N LEU A 74 0.42 10.70 9.65
CA LEU A 74 1.04 10.63 8.34
C LEU A 74 2.21 11.60 8.22
N ARG A 75 3.19 11.27 7.36
CA ARG A 75 4.23 12.20 6.96
C ARG A 75 3.66 13.38 6.18
N GLU A 76 4.31 14.52 6.32
CA GLU A 76 3.99 15.73 5.56
C GLU A 76 4.83 15.79 4.27
N GLY A 77 4.31 16.49 3.27
CA GLY A 77 5.03 16.76 2.01
C GLY A 77 5.22 15.57 1.08
N VAL A 78 4.74 14.37 1.43
CA VAL A 78 4.81 13.20 0.56
C VAL A 78 3.86 13.38 -0.63
N ARG A 79 4.34 13.01 -1.82
CA ARG A 79 3.58 13.00 -3.07
C ARG A 79 3.69 11.64 -3.72
N PHE A 80 2.66 11.27 -4.44
CA PHE A 80 2.72 10.18 -5.41
C PHE A 80 3.58 10.59 -6.62
N HIS A 81 4.01 9.61 -7.41
CA HIS A 81 4.81 9.85 -8.61
C HIS A 81 4.09 10.70 -9.69
N ASP A 82 2.74 10.77 -9.64
CA ASP A 82 1.92 11.66 -10.48
C ASP A 82 1.84 13.12 -9.97
N GLY A 83 2.52 13.42 -8.85
CA GLY A 83 2.55 14.74 -8.23
C GLY A 83 1.40 15.03 -7.26
N THR A 84 0.37 14.18 -7.19
CA THR A 84 -0.74 14.34 -6.24
C THR A 84 -0.26 14.10 -4.80
N PRO A 85 -0.87 14.76 -3.79
CA PRO A 85 -0.44 14.60 -2.40
C PRO A 85 -0.82 13.21 -1.87
N PHE A 86 0.05 12.65 -1.03
CA PHE A 86 -0.33 11.57 -0.12
C PHE A 86 -0.90 12.18 1.17
N ASP A 87 -2.14 11.82 1.51
CA ASP A 87 -2.88 12.28 2.69
C ASP A 87 -3.86 11.21 3.21
N ALA A 88 -4.62 11.54 4.26
CA ALA A 88 -5.58 10.62 4.87
C ALA A 88 -6.71 10.19 3.92
N GLU A 89 -7.10 11.02 2.95
CA GLU A 89 -8.11 10.66 1.94
C GLU A 89 -7.56 9.59 0.99
N ALA A 90 -6.29 9.67 0.61
CA ALA A 90 -5.64 8.62 -0.17
C ALA A 90 -5.61 7.29 0.59
N VAL A 91 -5.32 7.31 1.88
CA VAL A 91 -5.38 6.10 2.73
C VAL A 91 -6.79 5.52 2.74
N LYS A 92 -7.79 6.35 3.03
CA LYS A 92 -9.20 5.94 3.04
C LYS A 92 -9.62 5.32 1.71
N PHE A 93 -9.29 5.96 0.59
CA PHE A 93 -9.58 5.45 -0.75
C PHE A 93 -9.02 4.04 -0.97
N ASN A 94 -7.76 3.79 -0.56
CA ASN A 94 -7.10 2.50 -0.77
C ASN A 94 -7.85 1.35 -0.07
N PHE A 95 -8.18 1.52 1.21
CA PHE A 95 -8.87 0.49 1.99
C PHE A 95 -10.35 0.38 1.64
N ASP A 96 -11.04 1.50 1.40
CA ASP A 96 -12.44 1.47 0.95
C ASP A 96 -12.55 0.79 -0.42
N ARG A 97 -11.64 1.06 -1.37
CA ARG A 97 -11.60 0.38 -2.66
C ARG A 97 -11.55 -1.14 -2.50
N MET A 98 -10.72 -1.65 -1.58
CA MET A 98 -10.57 -3.09 -1.35
C MET A 98 -11.76 -3.71 -0.61
N LEU A 99 -12.29 -3.03 0.42
CA LEU A 99 -13.20 -3.64 1.39
C LEU A 99 -14.69 -3.38 1.09
N ARG A 100 -15.00 -2.28 0.39
CA ARG A 100 -16.38 -1.87 0.15
C ARG A 100 -16.82 -2.26 -1.24
N LYS A 101 -17.77 -3.20 -1.32
CA LYS A 101 -18.35 -3.67 -2.59
C LYS A 101 -19.08 -2.58 -3.39
N ASP A 102 -19.57 -1.55 -2.70
CA ASP A 102 -20.26 -0.41 -3.30
C ASP A 102 -19.30 0.73 -3.71
N HIS A 103 -18.00 0.60 -3.45
CA HIS A 103 -17.04 1.61 -3.86
C HIS A 103 -16.94 1.67 -5.40
N PRO A 104 -16.93 2.85 -6.04
CA PRO A 104 -16.98 2.98 -7.50
C PRO A 104 -15.83 2.29 -8.25
N PHE A 105 -14.70 2.10 -7.57
CA PHE A 105 -13.51 1.43 -8.10
C PHE A 105 -13.29 0.03 -7.51
N HIS A 106 -14.30 -0.57 -6.88
CA HIS A 106 -14.16 -1.93 -6.36
C HIS A 106 -14.01 -2.97 -7.48
N ASP A 107 -14.54 -2.70 -8.68
CA ASP A 107 -14.46 -3.61 -9.81
C ASP A 107 -13.08 -3.61 -10.52
N THR A 108 -12.14 -2.75 -10.09
CA THR A 108 -10.79 -2.69 -10.66
C THR A 108 -9.89 -3.86 -10.25
N GLY A 109 -10.35 -4.75 -9.37
CA GLY A 109 -9.58 -5.92 -8.97
C GLY A 109 -10.44 -7.04 -8.41
N PRO A 110 -9.91 -8.28 -8.34
CA PRO A 110 -10.49 -9.32 -7.51
C PRO A 110 -10.05 -9.22 -6.02
N PHE A 111 -9.20 -8.25 -5.66
CA PHE A 111 -8.62 -8.02 -4.32
C PHE A 111 -8.40 -9.29 -3.47
N PRO A 112 -7.60 -10.26 -3.94
CA PRO A 112 -7.56 -11.61 -3.38
C PRO A 112 -7.07 -11.69 -1.93
N LEU A 113 -6.34 -10.67 -1.47
CA LEU A 113 -5.80 -10.58 -0.11
C LEU A 113 -6.53 -9.54 0.75
N ALA A 114 -7.67 -8.99 0.32
CA ALA A 114 -8.46 -8.04 1.11
C ALA A 114 -8.92 -8.62 2.46
N PHE A 115 -8.95 -9.95 2.61
CA PHE A 115 -9.27 -10.60 3.89
C PHE A 115 -8.28 -10.26 5.02
N PHE A 116 -7.06 -9.84 4.70
CA PHE A 116 -6.11 -9.30 5.69
C PHE A 116 -6.62 -8.07 6.44
N PHE A 117 -7.60 -7.39 5.86
CA PHE A 117 -8.13 -6.12 6.32
C PHE A 117 -9.62 -6.22 6.71
N GLN A 118 -10.21 -7.42 6.72
CA GLN A 118 -11.64 -7.64 7.02
C GLN A 118 -12.06 -7.17 8.42
N ALA A 119 -11.14 -7.14 9.38
CA ALA A 119 -11.42 -6.62 10.72
C ALA A 119 -11.67 -5.09 10.71
N ILE A 120 -11.24 -4.36 9.66
CA ILE A 120 -11.47 -2.92 9.53
C ILE A 120 -12.93 -2.69 9.15
N LYS A 121 -13.69 -2.11 10.08
CA LYS A 121 -15.06 -1.66 9.89
C LYS A 121 -15.13 -0.33 9.14
N ALA A 122 -14.24 0.60 9.48
CA ALA A 122 -14.22 1.93 8.89
C ALA A 122 -12.82 2.54 8.89
N VAL A 123 -12.53 3.31 7.84
CA VAL A 123 -11.40 4.22 7.77
C VAL A 123 -11.94 5.65 7.76
N GLU A 124 -11.62 6.41 8.82
CA GLU A 124 -12.06 7.77 9.07
C GLU A 124 -10.92 8.74 8.82
N VAL A 125 -11.18 9.79 8.04
CA VAL A 125 -10.27 10.94 7.92
C VAL A 125 -10.57 11.86 9.09
N VAL A 126 -9.61 11.98 10.02
CA VAL A 126 -9.71 12.91 11.15
C VAL A 126 -9.31 14.31 10.69
N ASP A 127 -8.21 14.38 9.95
CA ASP A 127 -7.69 15.54 9.25
C ASP A 127 -6.73 15.06 8.14
N PRO A 128 -6.17 15.94 7.28
CA PRO A 128 -5.33 15.51 6.15
C PRO A 128 -4.11 14.66 6.53
N ARG A 129 -3.64 14.71 7.78
CA ARG A 129 -2.45 13.99 8.27
C ARG A 129 -2.75 12.99 9.37
N THR A 130 -4.02 12.78 9.70
CA THR A 130 -4.43 11.79 10.69
C THR A 130 -5.60 10.97 10.16
N VAL A 131 -5.37 9.66 10.08
CA VAL A 131 -6.37 8.67 9.66
C VAL A 131 -6.62 7.67 10.77
N ARG A 132 -7.88 7.34 11.02
CA ARG A 132 -8.29 6.42 12.08
C ARG A 132 -8.97 5.20 11.51
N PHE A 133 -8.49 4.03 11.90
CA PHE A 133 -9.05 2.74 11.55
C PHE A 133 -9.86 2.25 12.74
N ARG A 134 -11.13 1.91 12.50
CA ARG A 134 -12.04 1.29 13.47
C ARG A 134 -12.21 -0.17 13.13
N LEU A 135 -12.04 -1.03 14.12
CA LEU A 135 -12.21 -2.47 13.98
C LEU A 135 -13.46 -2.93 14.72
N ASP A 136 -14.08 -4.02 14.24
CA ASP A 136 -15.19 -4.65 14.96
C ASP A 136 -14.72 -5.38 16.23
N GLU A 137 -13.52 -5.96 16.18
CA GLU A 137 -12.87 -6.66 17.28
C GLU A 137 -11.35 -6.43 17.29
N PRO A 138 -10.65 -6.64 18.41
CA PRO A 138 -9.20 -6.50 18.45
C PRO A 138 -8.54 -7.50 17.50
N TYR A 139 -7.65 -7.02 16.62
CA TYR A 139 -7.01 -7.86 15.62
C TYR A 139 -5.49 -7.68 15.63
N ALA A 140 -4.82 -8.56 16.38
CA ALA A 140 -3.37 -8.50 16.59
C ALA A 140 -2.54 -8.43 15.29
N PRO A 141 -2.89 -9.12 14.19
CA PRO A 141 -2.09 -9.11 12.96
C PRO A 141 -2.16 -7.80 12.15
N LEU A 142 -3.03 -6.83 12.50
CA LEU A 142 -3.31 -5.67 11.63
C LEU A 142 -2.03 -4.95 11.15
N LEU A 143 -1.11 -4.63 12.07
CA LEU A 143 0.12 -3.92 11.73
C LEU A 143 1.04 -4.71 10.80
N SER A 144 1.14 -6.03 11.01
CA SER A 144 1.93 -6.91 10.14
C SER A 144 1.29 -7.05 8.75
N ASN A 145 -0.04 -7.09 8.69
CA ASN A 145 -0.77 -7.10 7.42
C ASN A 145 -0.62 -5.77 6.66
N LEU A 146 -0.62 -4.64 7.37
CA LEU A 146 -0.34 -3.32 6.78
C LEU A 146 1.10 -3.18 6.28
N ALA A 147 2.05 -3.90 6.88
CA ALA A 147 3.44 -3.94 6.44
C ALA A 147 3.66 -4.90 5.24
N TYR A 148 2.64 -5.69 4.88
CA TYR A 148 2.68 -6.60 3.73
C TYR A 148 2.37 -5.84 2.43
N PRO A 149 2.83 -6.30 1.25
CA PRO A 149 2.61 -5.61 -0.02
C PRO A 149 1.15 -5.24 -0.35
N THR A 150 0.16 -6.02 0.09
CA THR A 150 -1.26 -5.69 -0.08
C THR A 150 -1.67 -4.40 0.66
N GLY A 151 -0.90 -3.94 1.64
CA GLY A 151 -1.11 -2.70 2.40
C GLY A 151 -0.36 -1.49 1.84
N LEU A 152 0.29 -1.60 0.68
CA LEU A 152 0.99 -0.50 0.02
C LEU A 152 0.01 0.51 -0.59
N MET A 153 0.35 1.79 -0.59
CA MET A 153 -0.56 2.87 -1.00
C MET A 153 -0.46 3.16 -2.50
N VAL A 154 -1.56 3.00 -3.22
CA VAL A 154 -1.70 3.40 -4.64
C VAL A 154 -2.27 4.81 -4.78
N SER A 155 -1.90 5.53 -5.84
CA SER A 155 -2.48 6.85 -6.13
C SER A 155 -3.98 6.76 -6.47
N PRO A 156 -4.87 7.43 -5.73
CA PRO A 156 -6.28 7.51 -6.09
C PRO A 156 -6.52 8.15 -7.46
N ALA A 157 -5.71 9.12 -7.86
CA ALA A 157 -5.86 9.81 -9.14
C ALA A 157 -5.57 8.84 -10.30
N ALA A 158 -4.46 8.10 -10.22
CA ALA A 158 -4.13 7.08 -11.22
C ALA A 158 -5.17 5.95 -11.29
N VAL A 159 -5.68 5.47 -10.16
CA VAL A 159 -6.77 4.47 -10.18
C VAL A 159 -8.03 5.03 -10.84
N ARG A 160 -8.37 6.30 -10.60
CA ARG A 160 -9.52 6.95 -11.25
C ARG A 160 -9.34 7.09 -12.77
N GLU A 161 -8.12 7.37 -13.21
CA GLU A 161 -7.77 7.54 -14.62
C GLU A 161 -7.74 6.20 -15.37
N TYR A 162 -7.05 5.20 -14.83
CA TYR A 162 -6.76 3.96 -15.54
C TYR A 162 -7.72 2.81 -15.20
N GLY A 163 -8.48 2.89 -14.10
CA GLY A 163 -9.44 1.87 -13.70
C GLY A 163 -8.83 0.47 -13.64
N LYS A 164 -9.38 -0.47 -14.41
CA LYS A 164 -8.89 -1.87 -14.50
C LYS A 164 -7.49 -1.99 -15.08
N GLU A 165 -7.05 -1.01 -15.88
CA GLU A 165 -5.70 -0.98 -16.46
C GLU A 165 -4.65 -0.39 -15.51
N TYR A 166 -5.04 0.06 -14.30
CA TYR A 166 -4.10 0.65 -13.34
C TYR A 166 -2.86 -0.21 -13.08
N GLY A 167 -2.99 -1.54 -13.08
CA GLY A 167 -1.87 -2.47 -12.94
C GLY A 167 -0.81 -2.38 -14.04
N ARG A 168 -1.07 -1.68 -15.16
CA ARG A 168 -0.09 -1.36 -16.22
C ARG A 168 0.43 0.07 -16.16
N HIS A 169 -0.13 0.89 -15.29
CA HIS A 169 0.19 2.31 -15.07
C HIS A 169 0.43 2.56 -13.56
N PRO A 170 1.41 1.88 -12.93
CA PRO A 170 1.58 1.93 -11.49
C PRO A 170 2.05 3.32 -11.03
N VAL A 171 1.42 3.85 -9.98
CA VAL A 171 1.78 5.15 -9.40
C VAL A 171 1.77 5.05 -7.88
N GLY A 172 2.97 5.09 -7.28
CA GLY A 172 3.18 4.97 -5.85
C GLY A 172 3.93 6.15 -5.26
N THR A 173 4.55 5.94 -4.10
CA THR A 173 5.35 6.93 -3.36
C THR A 173 6.80 6.48 -3.16
N GLY A 174 7.15 5.30 -3.68
CA GLY A 174 8.46 4.68 -3.49
C GLY A 174 9.61 5.47 -4.11
N PRO A 175 10.86 5.08 -3.83
CA PRO A 175 12.07 5.79 -4.25
C PRO A 175 12.36 5.74 -5.75
#